data_AF-A0A0S2I2J4-F1
#
_entry.id   AF-A0A0S2I2J4-F1
#
_cell.length_a   1.000
_cell.length_b   1.000
_cell.length_c   1.000
_cell.angle_alpha   90.00
_cell.angle_beta   90.00
_cell.angle_gamma   90.00
#
_symmetry.space_group_name_H-M   'P 1'
#
loop_
_entity.id
_entity.type
_entity.pdbx_description
1 polymer ?
#
loop_
_entity_poly.entity_id
_entity_poly.type
_entity_poly.pdbx_seq_one_letter_code
_entity_poly.pdbx_strand_id
1 'polypeptide(L)'
;MEIRNDNGPQFGSKIIQSFFKENYLNQVFTHPYTPQENGHVESFHNILSKSLGNNNFWDIGQLTQRLTIFYEKYNNVRLHGSIANLPPRLFWEMWDKGLIIRKEYKNRKVRFYSKIPYYQLSGNESLREVPCLNRAALDEPSDLHRKVNGPVTPKQPSVKRSPSVVPC
;
A
#
# COMPACT_ATOMS: atom_id res chain seq x y z
N MET A 1 -6.47 -7.82 23.71
CA MET A 1 -5.51 -7.74 22.59
C MET A 1 -4.78 -9.07 22.52
N GLU A 2 -4.61 -9.64 21.32
CA GLU A 2 -3.88 -10.90 21.12
C GLU A 2 -2.53 -10.59 20.46
N ILE A 3 -1.47 -11.21 20.95
CA ILE A 3 -0.11 -11.10 20.40
C ILE A 3 0.34 -12.49 20.01
N ARG A 4 0.59 -12.68 18.71
CA ARG A 4 1.07 -13.94 18.16
C ARG A 4 2.59 -13.97 18.09
N ASN A 5 3.20 -15.06 18.57
CA ASN A 5 4.63 -15.33 18.49
C ASN A 5 4.89 -16.66 17.79
N ASP A 6 6.11 -16.81 17.27
CA ASP A 6 6.61 -18.12 16.86
C ASP A 6 6.95 -18.99 18.10
N ASN A 7 7.25 -20.25 17.85
CA ASN A 7 7.63 -21.22 18.90
C ASN A 7 9.10 -21.09 19.34
N GLY A 8 9.75 -19.96 19.10
CA GLY A 8 11.12 -19.71 19.54
C GLY A 8 11.23 -19.79 21.06
N PRO A 9 12.27 -20.44 21.61
CA PRO A 9 12.43 -20.63 23.06
C PRO A 9 12.48 -19.30 23.82
N GLN A 10 12.94 -18.23 23.18
CA GLN A 10 12.93 -16.88 23.74
C GLN A 10 11.52 -16.43 24.14
N PHE A 11 10.50 -16.69 23.31
CA PHE A 11 9.12 -16.29 23.55
C PHE A 11 8.37 -17.19 24.54
N GLY A 12 8.89 -18.40 24.79
CA GLY A 12 8.40 -19.31 25.82
C GLY A 12 9.00 -19.07 27.22
N SER A 13 9.87 -18.08 27.38
CA SER A 13 10.50 -17.79 28.66
C SER A 13 9.50 -17.30 29.71
N LYS A 14 9.72 -17.68 30.98
CA LYS A 14 8.86 -17.27 32.10
C LYS A 14 8.77 -15.75 32.24
N ILE A 15 9.86 -15.04 31.97
CA ILE A 15 9.92 -13.58 32.04
C ILE A 15 8.92 -12.94 31.05
N ILE A 16 8.91 -13.42 29.80
CA ILE A 16 8.00 -12.90 28.78
C ILE A 16 6.55 -13.27 29.09
N GLN A 17 6.29 -14.50 29.55
CA GLN A 17 4.94 -14.91 29.94
C GLN A 17 4.40 -14.09 31.12
N SER A 18 5.24 -13.83 32.14
CA SER A 18 4.86 -12.96 33.26
C SER A 18 4.54 -11.55 32.77
N PHE A 19 5.38 -10.97 31.91
CA PHE A 19 5.14 -9.65 31.32
C PHE A 19 3.79 -9.58 30.59
N PHE A 20 3.48 -10.54 29.72
CA PHE A 20 2.20 -10.54 29.01
C PHE A 20 1.00 -10.70 29.97
N LYS A 21 1.13 -11.56 30.98
CA LYS A 21 0.08 -11.76 32.00
C LYS A 21 -0.19 -10.50 32.82
N GLU A 22 0.87 -9.84 33.31
CA GLU A 22 0.79 -8.61 34.10
C GLU A 22 0.17 -7.45 33.30
N ASN A 23 0.38 -7.42 31.99
CA ASN A 23 -0.16 -6.41 31.09
C ASN A 23 -1.51 -6.78 30.44
N TYR A 24 -2.15 -7.88 30.88
CA TYR A 24 -3.43 -8.36 30.33
C TYR A 24 -3.40 -8.59 28.80
N LEU A 25 -2.26 -9.04 28.28
CA LEU A 25 -2.03 -9.35 26.88
C LEU A 25 -2.12 -10.86 26.66
N ASN A 26 -2.96 -11.29 25.71
CA ASN A 26 -3.09 -12.71 25.39
C ASN A 26 -1.97 -13.14 24.43
N GLN A 27 -1.03 -13.95 24.91
CA GLN A 27 0.05 -14.52 24.09
C GLN A 27 -0.45 -15.79 23.39
N VAL A 28 -0.34 -15.83 22.07
CA VAL A 28 -0.71 -16.99 21.25
C VAL A 28 0.50 -17.45 20.45
N PHE A 29 0.69 -18.76 20.35
CA PHE A 29 1.76 -19.35 19.56
C PHE A 29 1.24 -19.88 18.23
N THR A 30 2.07 -19.84 17.20
CA THR A 30 1.77 -20.48 15.92
C THR A 30 1.70 -22.00 16.06
N HIS A 31 0.82 -22.64 15.31
CA HIS A 31 0.74 -24.10 15.29
C HIS A 31 2.04 -24.70 14.74
N PRO A 32 2.52 -25.84 15.31
CA PRO A 32 3.65 -26.57 14.75
C PRO A 32 3.46 -26.83 13.25
N TYR A 33 4.54 -26.69 12.48
CA TYR A 33 4.56 -26.96 11.04
C TYR A 33 3.56 -26.14 10.19
N THR A 34 3.16 -24.95 10.66
CA THR A 34 2.20 -24.08 9.96
C THR A 34 2.84 -22.73 9.55
N PRO A 35 3.72 -22.71 8.53
CA PRO A 35 4.45 -21.50 8.13
C PRO A 35 3.55 -20.37 7.64
N GLN A 36 2.33 -20.69 7.18
CA GLN A 36 1.39 -19.69 6.68
C GLN A 36 0.93 -18.71 7.77
N GLU A 37 0.96 -19.12 9.05
CA GLU A 37 0.62 -18.26 10.18
C GLU A 37 1.66 -17.15 10.42
N ASN A 38 2.90 -17.35 9.97
CA ASN A 38 4.00 -16.39 10.09
C ASN A 38 4.25 -15.57 8.82
N GLY A 39 3.52 -15.82 7.73
CA GLY A 39 3.83 -15.20 6.43
C GLY A 39 3.85 -13.67 6.43
N HIS A 40 3.11 -13.00 7.33
CA HIS A 40 3.14 -11.54 7.44
C HIS A 40 4.47 -11.03 8.02
N VAL A 41 4.93 -11.61 9.12
CA VAL A 41 6.18 -11.18 9.77
C VAL A 41 7.39 -11.57 8.93
N GLU A 42 7.35 -12.73 8.27
CA GLU A 42 8.38 -13.15 7.31
C GLU A 42 8.47 -12.20 6.11
N SER A 43 7.34 -11.79 5.55
CA SER A 43 7.31 -10.81 4.44
C SER A 43 7.91 -9.48 4.87
N PHE A 44 7.57 -9.00 6.07
CA PHE A 44 8.15 -7.79 6.64
C PHE A 44 9.67 -7.89 6.78
N HIS A 45 10.19 -8.95 7.41
CA HIS A 45 11.62 -9.14 7.59
C HIS A 45 12.37 -9.25 6.25
N ASN A 46 11.79 -9.92 5.26
CA ASN A 46 12.37 -9.97 3.91
C ASN A 46 12.49 -8.58 3.27
N ILE A 47 11.48 -7.71 3.44
CA ILE A 47 11.51 -6.33 2.94
C ILE A 47 12.57 -5.52 3.69
N LEU A 48 12.63 -5.66 5.01
CA LEU A 48 13.61 -4.98 5.85
C LEU A 48 15.05 -5.40 5.48
N SER A 49 15.32 -6.70 5.40
CA SER A 49 16.64 -7.23 5.03
C SER A 49 17.08 -6.76 3.65
N LYS A 50 16.18 -6.77 2.65
CA LYS A 50 16.48 -6.20 1.31
C LYS A 50 16.79 -4.70 1.36
N SER A 51 16.11 -3.97 2.22
CA SER A 51 16.36 -2.54 2.44
C SER A 51 17.74 -2.30 3.07
N LEU A 52 18.18 -3.17 3.97
CA LEU A 52 19.48 -3.05 4.64
C LEU A 52 20.65 -3.60 3.80
N GLY A 53 20.43 -4.66 3.01
CA GLY A 53 21.49 -5.49 2.43
C GLY A 53 22.48 -4.84 1.47
N ASN A 54 22.22 -3.61 1.01
CA ASN A 54 23.11 -2.87 0.13
C ASN A 54 23.97 -1.82 0.86
N ASN A 55 23.87 -1.71 2.19
CA ASN A 55 24.55 -0.68 2.97
C ASN A 55 25.55 -1.30 3.96
N ASN A 56 26.74 -0.69 4.06
CA ASN A 56 27.69 -0.98 5.14
C ASN A 56 27.48 0.04 6.26
N PHE A 57 27.34 -0.45 7.49
CA PHE A 57 27.19 0.38 8.68
C PHE A 57 28.46 0.27 9.53
N TRP A 58 29.07 1.41 9.85
CA TRP A 58 30.31 1.46 10.63
C TRP A 58 30.04 1.56 12.13
N ASP A 59 28.83 2.00 12.49
CA ASP A 59 28.37 2.13 13.87
C ASP A 59 26.84 1.90 13.95
N ILE A 60 26.35 1.72 15.18
CA ILE A 60 24.93 1.48 15.44
C ILE A 60 24.06 2.70 15.10
N GLY A 61 24.59 3.92 15.20
CA GLY A 61 23.86 5.14 14.88
C GLY A 61 23.49 5.24 13.41
N GLN A 62 24.40 4.85 12.51
CA GLN A 62 24.11 4.75 11.08
C GLN A 62 23.00 3.74 10.79
N LEU A 63 23.04 2.57 11.44
CA LEU A 63 21.99 1.56 11.32
C LEU A 63 20.65 2.10 11.83
N THR A 64 20.63 2.75 13.00
CA THR A 64 19.43 3.37 13.57
C THR A 64 18.85 4.42 12.64
N GLN A 65 19.66 5.32 12.08
CA GLN A 65 19.20 6.33 11.12
C GLN A 65 18.58 5.67 9.88
N ARG A 66 19.23 4.63 9.36
CA ARG A 66 18.73 3.88 8.20
C ARG A 66 17.41 3.17 8.50
N LEU A 67 17.24 2.64 9.71
CA LEU A 67 15.99 2.04 10.19
C LEU A 67 14.89 3.08 10.35
N THR A 68 15.18 4.26 10.90
CA THR A 68 14.20 5.35 11.01
C THR A 68 13.64 5.73 9.63
N ILE A 69 14.51 5.94 8.65
CA ILE A 69 14.10 6.23 7.26
C ILE A 69 13.28 5.08 6.67
N PHE A 70 13.65 3.82 6.98
CA PHE A 70 12.90 2.66 6.52
C PHE A 70 11.48 2.63 7.08
N TYR A 71 11.32 2.77 8.41
CA TYR A 71 10.01 2.73 9.05
C TYR A 71 9.11 3.85 8.59
N GLU A 72 9.66 5.06 8.42
CA GLU A 72 8.93 6.21 7.87
C GLU A 72 8.36 5.89 6.49
N LYS A 73 9.22 5.41 5.57
CA LYS A 73 8.78 5.03 4.22
C LYS A 73 7.82 3.84 4.23
N TYR A 74 8.05 2.85 5.09
CA TYR A 74 7.21 1.65 5.15
C TYR A 74 5.79 1.95 5.67
N ASN A 75 5.68 2.82 6.68
CA ASN A 75 4.42 3.13 7.36
C ASN A 75 3.62 4.25 6.68
N ASN A 76 4.30 5.22 6.06
CA ASN A 76 3.64 6.43 5.56
C ASN A 76 3.59 6.52 4.03
N VAL A 77 4.48 5.83 3.31
CA VAL A 77 4.59 5.97 1.85
C VAL A 77 4.28 4.67 1.08
N ARG A 78 4.78 3.53 1.57
CA ARG A 78 4.67 2.26 0.87
C ARG A 78 3.22 1.78 0.84
N LEU A 79 2.68 1.50 -0.35
CA LEU A 79 1.37 0.89 -0.52
C LEU A 79 1.44 -0.63 -0.25
N HIS A 80 0.46 -1.16 0.50
CA HIS A 80 0.38 -2.59 0.77
C HIS A 80 -0.91 -3.17 0.22
N GLY A 81 -0.79 -4.14 -0.69
CA GLY A 81 -1.95 -4.77 -1.33
C GLY A 81 -2.84 -5.57 -0.38
N SER A 82 -2.31 -5.98 0.78
CA SER A 82 -3.09 -6.61 1.83
C SER A 82 -4.06 -5.65 2.52
N ILE A 83 -3.78 -4.34 2.55
CA ILE A 83 -4.56 -3.33 3.29
C ILE A 83 -5.18 -2.28 2.35
N ALA A 84 -5.95 -2.74 1.36
CA ALA A 84 -6.63 -1.88 0.38
C ALA A 84 -5.70 -1.00 -0.48
N ASN A 85 -4.43 -1.40 -0.67
CA ASN A 85 -3.40 -0.61 -1.35
C ASN A 85 -3.13 0.75 -0.69
N LEU A 86 -3.17 0.81 0.63
CA LEU A 86 -2.86 2.01 1.40
C LEU A 86 -1.52 1.87 2.14
N PRO A 87 -0.88 3.00 2.50
CA PRO A 87 0.13 3.00 3.55
C PRO A 87 -0.48 2.58 4.90
N PRO A 88 0.27 1.88 5.77
CA PRO A 88 -0.24 1.40 7.05
C PRO A 88 -0.85 2.50 7.91
N ARG A 89 -0.22 3.69 7.96
CA ARG A 89 -0.76 4.83 8.70
C ARG A 89 -2.12 5.27 8.18
N LEU A 90 -2.23 5.48 6.87
CA LEU A 90 -3.47 5.92 6.24
C LEU A 90 -4.58 4.87 6.38
N PHE A 91 -4.23 3.59 6.28
CA PHE A 91 -5.17 2.50 6.54
C PHE A 91 -5.75 2.59 7.96
N TRP A 92 -4.92 2.82 8.98
CA TRP A 92 -5.38 2.99 10.36
C TRP A 92 -6.32 4.18 10.52
N GLU A 93 -5.98 5.33 9.94
CA GLU A 93 -6.83 6.53 9.99
C GLU A 93 -8.20 6.28 9.32
N MET A 94 -8.23 5.55 8.20
CA MET A 94 -9.47 5.20 7.52
C MET A 94 -10.27 4.12 8.25
N TRP A 95 -9.58 3.19 8.89
CA TRP A 95 -10.20 2.16 9.72
C TRP A 95 -10.98 2.80 10.87
N ASP A 96 -10.35 3.75 11.57
CA ASP A 96 -10.96 4.48 12.68
C ASP A 96 -12.17 5.33 12.24
N LYS A 97 -12.06 5.95 11.06
CA LYS A 97 -13.17 6.68 10.42
C LYS A 97 -14.29 5.77 9.87
N GLY A 98 -14.16 4.45 9.98
CA GLY A 98 -15.13 3.49 9.44
C GLY A 98 -15.21 3.49 7.90
N LEU A 99 -14.15 3.94 7.22
CA LEU A 99 -14.05 4.04 5.76
C LEU A 99 -13.46 2.80 5.11
N ILE A 100 -13.06 1.80 5.89
CA ILE A 100 -12.58 0.51 5.41
C ILE A 100 -13.69 -0.54 5.48
N ILE A 101 -13.88 -1.27 4.40
CA ILE A 101 -14.72 -2.47 4.35
C ILE A 101 -13.82 -3.69 4.50
N ARG A 102 -14.10 -4.50 5.52
CA ARG A 102 -13.51 -5.82 5.70
C ARG A 102 -14.44 -6.88 5.11
N LYS A 103 -13.95 -7.66 4.14
CA LYS A 103 -14.67 -8.82 3.58
C LYS A 103 -13.94 -10.11 3.96
N GLU A 104 -14.67 -11.03 4.56
CA GLU A 104 -14.20 -12.39 4.81
C GLU A 104 -14.65 -13.32 3.68
N TYR A 105 -13.77 -14.23 3.29
CA TYR A 105 -13.98 -15.26 2.28
C TYR A 105 -13.82 -16.64 2.91
N LYS A 106 -14.10 -17.69 2.12
CA LYS A 106 -13.80 -19.08 2.49
C LYS A 106 -12.35 -19.21 2.99
N ASN A 107 -12.11 -20.14 3.91
CA ASN A 107 -10.82 -20.39 4.54
C ASN A 107 -10.27 -19.20 5.36
N ARG A 108 -11.15 -18.40 5.99
CA ARG A 108 -10.78 -17.25 6.84
C ARG A 108 -9.94 -16.19 6.11
N LYS A 109 -9.97 -16.17 4.77
CA LYS A 109 -9.22 -15.18 3.97
C LYS A 109 -9.90 -13.82 4.10
N VAL A 110 -9.17 -12.82 4.56
CA VAL A 110 -9.67 -11.45 4.73
C VAL A 110 -9.14 -10.57 3.60
N ARG A 111 -9.99 -9.67 3.07
CA ARG A 111 -9.57 -8.56 2.21
C ARG A 111 -10.18 -7.26 2.69
N PHE A 112 -9.42 -6.18 2.50
CA PHE A 112 -9.83 -4.84 2.84
C PHE A 112 -10.04 -4.01 1.58
N TYR A 113 -11.05 -3.16 1.61
CA TYR A 113 -11.41 -2.25 0.53
C TYR A 113 -11.71 -0.86 1.11
N SER A 114 -11.29 0.19 0.41
CA SER A 114 -11.71 1.55 0.77
C SER A 114 -13.15 1.80 0.29
N LYS A 115 -13.97 2.44 1.13
CA LYS A 115 -15.31 2.95 0.75
C LYS A 115 -15.21 4.13 -0.21
N ILE A 116 -14.15 4.92 -0.05
CA ILE A 116 -13.92 6.13 -0.84
C ILE A 116 -12.88 5.87 -1.93
N PRO A 117 -13.05 6.50 -3.10
CA PRO A 117 -12.12 6.35 -4.21
C PRO A 117 -10.76 6.99 -3.91
N TYR A 118 -9.70 6.48 -4.54
CA TYR A 118 -8.31 6.82 -4.22
C TYR A 118 -7.99 8.33 -4.33
N TYR A 119 -8.63 9.03 -5.28
CA TYR A 119 -8.40 10.46 -5.49
C TYR A 119 -8.91 11.33 -4.32
N GLN A 120 -9.88 10.86 -3.53
CA GLN A 120 -10.37 11.56 -2.33
C GLN A 120 -9.46 11.34 -1.12
N LEU A 121 -8.55 10.36 -1.19
CA LEU A 121 -7.56 10.11 -0.14
C LEU A 121 -6.44 11.14 -0.18
N SER A 122 -6.19 11.72 -1.36
CA SER A 122 -5.08 12.65 -1.64
C SER A 122 -5.30 14.07 -1.11
N GLY A 123 -6.24 14.26 -0.18
CA GLY A 123 -6.49 15.57 0.46
C GLY A 123 -5.57 15.90 1.64
N ASN A 124 -4.82 14.93 2.17
CA ASN A 124 -4.03 15.12 3.40
C ASN A 124 -2.50 14.99 3.23
N GLU A 125 -1.97 14.66 2.06
CA GLU A 125 -0.60 14.95 1.63
C GLU A 125 -0.39 14.41 0.20
N SER A 126 0.07 15.28 -0.69
CA SER A 126 0.11 15.15 -2.15
C SER A 126 0.73 13.83 -2.66
N LEU A 127 -0.01 13.12 -3.52
CA LEU A 127 0.60 12.26 -4.54
C LEU A 127 0.09 12.65 -5.91
N ARG A 128 0.82 13.57 -6.56
CA ARG A 128 0.64 14.03 -7.94
C ARG A 128 -0.76 14.53 -8.26
N GLU A 129 -0.91 15.84 -8.20
CA GLU A 129 -1.83 16.52 -9.09
C GLU A 129 -1.50 16.13 -10.53
N VAL A 130 -2.26 15.20 -11.09
CA VAL A 130 -2.49 15.15 -12.54
C VAL A 130 -3.82 15.88 -12.73
N PRO A 131 -3.82 17.10 -13.29
CA PRO A 131 -5.04 17.85 -13.51
C PRO A 131 -5.82 17.20 -14.66
N CYS A 132 -6.60 16.16 -14.36
CA CYS A 132 -7.65 15.73 -15.26
C CYS A 132 -8.87 16.62 -15.02
N LEU A 133 -8.89 17.75 -15.74
CA LEU A 133 -10.06 18.51 -16.21
C LEU A 133 -11.36 18.37 -15.40
N ASN A 134 -11.67 19.42 -14.63
CA ASN A 134 -13.02 19.66 -14.10
C ASN A 134 -14.03 19.73 -15.25
N ARG A 135 -15.00 18.81 -15.25
CA ARG A 135 -16.10 18.73 -16.23
C ARG A 135 -17.32 19.59 -15.85
N ALA A 136 -17.16 20.50 -14.90
CA ALA A 136 -18.22 21.31 -14.31
C ALA A 136 -18.24 22.76 -14.85
N ALA A 137 -18.12 22.91 -16.17
CA ALA A 137 -18.30 24.19 -16.86
C ALA A 137 -19.24 24.06 -18.07
N LEU A 138 -20.27 23.22 -17.93
CA LEU A 138 -21.41 23.13 -18.83
C LEU A 138 -22.63 23.37 -17.94
N ASP A 139 -23.21 24.56 -18.05
CA ASP A 139 -24.56 25.02 -17.63
C ASP A 139 -24.47 26.56 -17.52
N GLU A 140 -24.60 27.36 -18.58
CA GLU A 140 -25.83 28.05 -19.07
C GLU A 140 -25.42 29.46 -19.63
N PRO A 141 -26.26 30.26 -20.34
CA PRO A 141 -26.07 30.55 -21.77
C PRO A 141 -25.83 32.03 -22.16
N SER A 142 -25.63 32.21 -23.48
CA SER A 142 -25.84 33.40 -24.33
C SER A 142 -24.97 34.65 -24.14
N ASP A 143 -24.03 34.83 -25.08
CA ASP A 143 -23.99 35.93 -26.07
C ASP A 143 -22.57 36.44 -26.32
N LEU A 144 -21.95 35.94 -27.39
CA LEU A 144 -20.93 36.72 -28.09
C LEU A 144 -20.94 36.39 -29.59
N HIS A 145 -21.06 37.44 -30.37
CA HIS A 145 -21.17 37.46 -31.83
C HIS A 145 -20.21 36.49 -32.55
N ARG A 146 -20.81 35.61 -33.37
CA ARG A 146 -20.17 34.79 -34.39
C ARG A 146 -19.35 35.63 -35.38
N LYS A 147 -18.10 35.23 -35.61
CA LYS A 147 -17.48 35.08 -36.96
C LYS A 147 -16.20 34.25 -36.86
N VAL A 148 -16.28 32.95 -37.14
CA VAL A 148 -15.13 32.13 -37.57
C VAL A 148 -15.62 31.13 -38.63
N ASN A 149 -14.93 31.10 -39.76
CA ASN A 149 -15.23 30.31 -40.96
C ASN A 149 -14.99 28.80 -40.70
N GLY A 150 -15.87 27.92 -41.22
CA GLY A 150 -15.65 26.46 -41.25
C GLY A 150 -14.89 26.00 -42.51
N PRO A 151 -14.87 24.69 -42.82
CA PRO A 151 -14.30 23.59 -42.05
C PRO A 151 -13.16 22.88 -42.86
N VAL A 152 -12.19 22.26 -42.20
CA VAL A 152 -11.33 21.24 -42.85
C VAL A 152 -11.14 20.05 -41.91
N THR A 153 -11.77 18.93 -42.27
CA THR A 153 -11.61 17.60 -41.65
C THR A 153 -10.34 16.89 -42.18
N PRO A 154 -9.88 15.77 -41.58
CA PRO A 154 -8.51 15.61 -41.11
C PRO A 154 -7.67 14.69 -42.02
N LYS A 155 -6.35 14.80 -41.98
CA LYS A 155 -5.45 13.77 -42.55
C LYS A 155 -4.61 13.14 -41.45
N GLN A 156 -5.08 12.01 -40.92
CA GLN A 156 -4.23 11.03 -40.27
C GLN A 156 -3.51 10.20 -41.34
N PRO A 157 -2.19 9.98 -41.25
CA PRO A 157 -1.53 8.90 -41.97
C PRO A 157 -1.71 7.58 -41.20
N SER A 158 -2.33 6.61 -41.88
CA SER A 158 -2.40 5.20 -41.49
C SER A 158 -1.00 4.59 -41.46
N VAL A 159 -0.56 4.08 -40.30
CA VAL A 159 0.61 3.20 -40.21
C VAL A 159 0.18 1.82 -40.70
N LYS A 160 0.51 1.51 -41.96
CA LYS A 160 0.39 0.15 -42.50
C LYS A 160 1.47 -0.73 -41.87
N ARG A 161 1.04 -1.77 -41.15
CA ARG A 161 1.87 -2.94 -40.85
C ARG A 161 1.97 -3.80 -42.12
N SER A 162 3.18 -4.19 -42.51
CA SER A 162 3.42 -5.30 -43.42
C SER A 162 4.46 -6.25 -42.81
N PRO A 163 4.31 -7.57 -43.00
CA PRO A 163 5.12 -8.60 -42.37
C PRO A 163 6.41 -8.85 -43.16
N SER A 164 7.47 -9.30 -42.49
CA SER A 164 8.57 -9.97 -43.19
C SER A 164 9.08 -11.14 -42.36
N VAL A 165 9.03 -12.30 -42.99
CA VAL A 165 9.54 -13.61 -42.56
C VAL A 165 10.83 -13.84 -43.37
N VAL A 166 11.96 -14.08 -42.65
CA VAL A 166 13.07 -15.07 -42.79
C VAL A 166 13.38 -15.62 -44.21
N PRO A 167 14.64 -15.85 -44.72
CA PRO A 167 15.80 -16.59 -44.12
C PRO A 167 17.20 -15.98 -44.44
N CYS A 168 18.38 -16.44 -43.96
CA CYS A 168 18.94 -17.75 -43.60
C CYS A 168 19.65 -17.76 -42.23
#